data_AF-A0A6L7S6J9-F1
#
_entry.id   AF-A0A6L7S6J9-F1
#
_cell.length_a   1.000
_cell.length_b   1.000
_cell.length_c   1.000
_cell.angle_alpha   90.00
_cell.angle_beta   90.00
_cell.angle_gamma   90.00
#
_symmetry.space_group_name_H-M   'P 1'
#
loop_
_entity.id
_entity.type
_entity.pdbx_description
1 polymer ?
#
loop_
_entity_poly.entity_id
_entity_poly.type
_entity_poly.pdbx_seq_one_letter_code
_entity_poly.pdbx_strand_id
1 'polypeptide(L)' 'LELMSGFTETGDGKWTKGRIYNPEDGQTYRSKLELKDHNTLNVSGCVLVFCKAQTWTRVK' A
#
# COMPACT_ATOMS: atom_id res chain seq x y z
N LEU A 1 0.40 15.38 -6.21
CA LEU A 1 0.84 14.73 -4.96
C LEU A 1 1.02 13.25 -5.27
N GLU A 2 2.23 12.73 -5.12
CA GLU A 2 2.47 11.29 -5.30
C GLU A 2 2.11 10.57 -4.00
N LEU A 3 1.03 9.77 -4.02
CA LEU A 3 0.55 9.08 -2.82
C LEU A 3 1.38 7.82 -2.52
N MET A 4 1.88 7.16 -3.57
CA MET A 4 2.46 5.83 -3.51
C MET A 4 3.65 5.73 -4.46
N SER A 5 4.79 5.23 -3.98
CA SER A 5 6.03 5.20 -4.78
C SER A 5 6.97 4.06 -4.39
N GLY A 6 7.91 3.73 -5.28
CA GLY A 6 9.03 2.81 -5.00
C GLY A 6 8.65 1.33 -4.86
N PHE A 7 7.48 0.92 -5.34
CA PHE A 7 7.06 -0.48 -5.28
C PHE A 7 7.88 -1.35 -6.24
N THR A 8 8.29 -2.52 -5.75
CA THR A 8 8.90 -3.59 -6.54
C THR A 8 7.96 -4.78 -6.59
N GLU A 9 7.63 -5.25 -7.78
CA GLU A 9 6.83 -6.46 -7.98
C GLU A 9 7.59 -7.70 -7.53
N THR A 10 6.92 -8.56 -6.78
CA THR A 10 7.48 -9.82 -6.28
C THR A 10 6.82 -11.06 -6.88
N GLY A 11 5.89 -10.88 -7.83
CA GLY A 11 5.04 -11.95 -8.38
C GLY A 11 3.73 -12.14 -7.63
N ASP A 12 2.83 -12.92 -8.21
CA ASP A 12 1.51 -13.30 -7.65
C ASP A 12 0.66 -12.09 -7.20
N GLY A 13 0.70 -11.00 -7.95
CA GLY A 13 -0.03 -9.77 -7.62
C GLY A 13 0.45 -9.11 -6.33
N LYS A 14 1.73 -9.26 -5.96
CA LYS A 14 2.31 -8.65 -4.76
C LYS A 14 3.39 -7.64 -5.10
N TRP A 15 3.41 -6.55 -4.34
CA TRP A 15 4.45 -5.53 -4.40
C TRP A 15 4.98 -5.21 -3.02
N THR A 16 6.28 -4.95 -2.94
CA THR A 16 6.98 -4.65 -1.68
C THR A 16 7.92 -3.45 -1.84
N LYS A 17 8.60 -3.06 -0.75
CA LYS A 17 9.57 -1.95 -0.68
C LYS A 17 9.01 -0.56 -1.00
N GLY A 18 7.73 -0.46 -1.33
CA GLY A 18 7.09 0.80 -1.61
C GLY A 18 6.88 1.65 -0.38
N ARG A 19 6.40 2.86 -0.63
CA ARG A 19 6.07 3.87 0.36
C ARG A 19 4.69 4.41 0.07
N ILE A 20 3.93 4.71 1.13
CA ILE A 20 2.63 5.37 1.02
C ILE A 20 2.59 6.58 1.95
N TYR A 21 2.14 7.71 1.42
CA TYR A 21 1.89 8.92 2.18
C TYR A 21 0.48 8.88 2.77
N ASN A 22 0.33 9.17 4.06
CA ASN A 22 -0.97 9.37 4.69
C ASN A 22 -1.23 10.88 4.88
N PRO A 23 -2.16 11.49 4.15
CA PRO A 23 -2.47 12.91 4.31
C PRO A 23 -3.12 13.26 5.65
N GLU A 24 -3.72 12.29 6.35
CA GLU A 24 -4.39 12.53 7.63
C GLU A 24 -3.42 12.86 8.77
N ASP A 25 -2.22 12.25 8.75
CA ASP A 25 -1.18 12.46 9.76
C ASP A 25 0.12 13.05 9.18
N GLY A 26 0.19 13.26 7.87
CA GLY A 26 1.33 13.83 7.18
C GLY A 26 2.56 12.93 7.12
N GLN A 27 2.45 11.64 7.49
CA GLN A 27 3.58 10.72 7.54
C GLN A 27 3.67 9.81 6.31
N THR A 28 4.86 9.25 6.08
CA THR A 28 5.11 8.27 5.01
C THR A 28 5.51 6.92 5.60
N TYR A 29 4.80 5.88 5.18
CA TYR A 29 4.90 4.53 5.71
C TYR A 29 5.62 3.62 4.72
N ARG A 30 6.39 2.64 5.21
CA ARG A 30 6.84 1.53 4.35
C ARG A 30 5.61 0.69 4.04
N SER A 31 5.39 0.38 2.77
CA SER A 31 4.16 -0.23 2.30
C SER A 31 4.38 -1.48 1.45
N LYS A 32 3.38 -2.35 1.49
CA LYS A 32 3.25 -3.54 0.67
C LYS A 32 1.83 -3.57 0.09
N LEU A 33 1.72 -4.10 -1.12
CA LEU A 33 0.45 -4.29 -1.82
C LEU A 33 0.25 -5.76 -2.13
N GLU A 34 -1.01 -6.19 -2.07
CA GLU A 34 -1.41 -7.52 -2.49
C GLU A 34 -2.76 -7.43 -3.19
N LEU A 35 -2.77 -7.77 -4.48
CA LEU A 35 -3.97 -7.91 -5.27
C LEU A 35 -4.62 -9.25 -4.93
N LYS A 36 -5.75 -9.20 -4.22
CA LYS A 36 -6.48 -10.41 -3.79
C LYS A 36 -7.29 -11.03 -4.92
N ASP A 37 -7.84 -10.16 -5.76
CA ASP A 37 -8.55 -10.52 -6.98
C ASP A 37 -8.57 -9.31 -7.93
N HIS A 38 -9.29 -9.41 -9.05
CA HIS A 38 -9.35 -8.36 -10.06
C HIS A 38 -9.86 -7.00 -9.53
N ASN A 39 -10.60 -6.99 -8.42
CA ASN A 39 -11.29 -5.82 -7.88
C ASN A 39 -10.84 -5.44 -6.46
N THR A 40 -10.03 -6.25 -5.80
CA THR A 40 -9.62 -6.02 -4.40
C THR A 40 -8.11 -5.91 -4.24
N LEU A 41 -7.67 -4.77 -3.74
CA LEU A 41 -6.27 -4.48 -3.41
C LEU A 41 -6.11 -4.29 -1.91
N ASN A 42 -5.28 -5.11 -1.28
CA ASN A 42 -4.86 -4.89 0.09
C ASN A 42 -3.63 -3.98 0.11
N VAL A 43 -3.73 -2.92 0.91
CA VAL A 43 -2.66 -1.94 1.12
C VAL A 43 -2.28 -1.97 2.59
N SER A 44 -1.04 -2.34 2.88
CA SER A 44 -0.53 -2.40 4.25
C SER A 44 0.66 -1.47 4.38
N GLY A 45 0.72 -0.69 5.46
CA GLY A 45 1.78 0.27 5.74
C GLY A 45 2.22 0.23 7.20
N CYS A 46 3.52 0.31 7.47
CA CYS A 46 4.04 0.43 8.83
C CYS A 46 5.04 1.59 8.96
N VAL A 47 5.00 2.30 10.09
CA VAL A 47 5.99 3.27 10.55
C VAL A 47 6.48 2.85 11.93
N LEU A 48 7.77 2.52 12.04
CA LEU A 48 8.37 1.94 13.27
C LEU A 48 7.56 0.73 13.79
N VAL A 49 6.76 0.92 14.85
CA VAL A 49 5.92 -0.12 15.48
C VAL A 49 4.44 -0.01 15.12
N PHE A 50 4.02 1.07 14.46
CA PHE A 50 2.62 1.29 14.09
C PHE A 50 2.35 0.79 12.68
N CYS A 51 1.46 -0.19 12.57
CA CYS A 51 1.01 -0.73 11.29
C CYS A 51 -0.47 -0.40 11.06
N LYS A 52 -0.80 -0.03 9.83
CA LYS A 52 -2.16 0.18 9.33
C LYS A 52 -2.35 -0.68 8.08
N ALA A 53 -3.56 -1.19 7.88
CA ALA A 53 -3.93 -1.89 6.67
C ALA A 53 -5.30 -1.41 6.19
N GLN A 54 -5.48 -1.38 4.88
CA GLN A 54 -6.72 -1.01 4.21
C GLN A 54 -7.00 -1.96 3.06
N THR A 55 -8.28 -2.18 2.80
CA THR A 55 -8.74 -2.91 1.61
C THR A 55 -9.38 -1.90 0.67
N TRP A 56 -8.82 -1.76 -0.52
CA TRP A 56 -9.33 -0.88 -1.55
C TRP A 56 -10.09 -1.70 -2.58
N THR A 57 -11.28 -1.21 -2.93
CA THR A 57 -12.09 -1.79 -4.00
C THR A 57 -11.93 -0.95 -5.25
N ARG A 58 -11.74 -1.61 -6.39
CA ARG A 58 -11.66 -0.94 -7.70
C ARG A 58 -12.95 -0.15 -7.95
N VAL A 59 -12.79 1.14 -8.25
CA VAL A 59 -13.89 1.98 -8.74
C VAL A 59 -14.23 1.59 -10.19
N LYS A 60 -15.51 1.65 -10.54
CA LYS A 60 -15.99 1.31 -11.89
C LYS A 60 -15.62 2.37 -12.92
#